data_AF-X0UDG0-F1
#
_entry.id   AF-X0UDG0-F1
#
_cell.length_a   1.000
_cell.length_b   1.000
_cell.length_c   1.000
_cell.angle_alpha   90.00
_cell.angle_beta   90.00
_cell.angle_gamma   90.00
#
_symmetry.space_group_name_H-M   'P 1'
#
loop_
_entity.id
_entity.type
_entity.pdbx_description
1 polymer ?
#
loop_
_entity_poly.entity_id
_entity_poly.type
_entity_poly.pdbx_seq_one_letter_code
_entity_poly.pdbx_strand_id
1 'polypeptide(L)'
;ATRPNISKDILANNGVVLTFKNHIEKDIMCELLNLDLEKKNYLSILEEGYCIIRVNSIKEPFLLGIPYIKRNSITVSDIIKKNQLILRNSQKVANLEIETSHISKMVNKSSFKNNKKLILKYVNNCQPSKNKNHLSLELIKEEIEDSHLQNNNNAISKNDYEKFDVFINKLYSDQEKNK
;
A
#
# COMPACT_ATOMS: atom_id res chain seq x y z
N ALA A 1 23.14 25.67 10.78
CA ALA A 1 22.09 24.90 10.08
C ALA A 1 21.36 25.84 9.11
N THR A 2 21.90 25.99 7.91
CA THR A 2 21.35 26.81 6.83
C THR A 2 20.18 26.05 6.20
N ARG A 3 18.95 26.53 6.43
CA ARG A 3 17.75 26.02 5.73
C ARG A 3 17.91 26.31 4.23
N PRO A 4 17.72 25.33 3.34
CA PRO A 4 18.04 25.53 1.93
C PRO A 4 16.96 26.38 1.27
N ASN A 5 17.30 27.61 0.86
CA ASN A 5 16.46 28.45 0.00
C ASN A 5 16.01 27.73 -1.29
N ILE A 6 16.81 26.74 -1.75
CA ILE A 6 16.52 25.87 -2.89
C ILE A 6 15.23 25.05 -2.70
N SER A 7 14.80 24.81 -1.46
CA SER A 7 13.59 24.03 -1.19
C SER A 7 12.29 24.75 -1.56
N LYS A 8 12.24 26.08 -1.47
CA LYS A 8 10.98 26.84 -1.66
C LYS A 8 10.54 26.85 -3.12
N ASP A 9 11.48 27.08 -4.04
CA ASP A 9 11.18 27.12 -5.48
C ASP A 9 10.77 25.75 -6.02
N ILE A 10 11.39 24.69 -5.50
CA ILE A 10 10.99 23.31 -5.81
C ILE A 10 9.58 23.04 -5.26
N LEU A 11 9.31 23.46 -4.02
CA LEU A 11 8.00 23.26 -3.38
C LEU A 11 6.88 24.06 -4.07
N ALA A 12 7.18 25.26 -4.58
CA ALA A 12 6.25 26.11 -5.30
C ALA A 12 5.88 25.57 -6.69
N ASN A 13 6.77 24.77 -7.30
CA ASN A 13 6.56 24.16 -8.61
C ASN A 13 5.84 22.80 -8.56
N ASN A 14 5.24 22.44 -7.42
CA ASN A 14 4.43 21.24 -7.32
C ASN A 14 3.07 21.42 -8.02
N GLY A 15 2.58 20.38 -8.69
CA GLY A 15 1.25 20.36 -9.31
C GLY A 15 0.11 20.42 -8.30
N VAL A 16 0.34 19.83 -7.12
CA VAL A 16 -0.59 19.76 -6.00
C VAL A 16 0.17 19.97 -4.70
N VAL A 17 -0.36 20.82 -3.82
CA VAL A 17 0.14 21.03 -2.47
C VAL A 17 -1.01 20.76 -1.50
N LEU A 18 -0.79 19.89 -0.53
CA LEU A 18 -1.75 19.62 0.54
C LEU A 18 -1.11 19.88 1.89
N THR A 19 -1.89 20.41 2.83
CA THR A 19 -1.42 20.73 4.17
C THR A 19 -2.50 20.41 5.20
N PHE A 20 -2.06 19.72 6.24
CA PHE A 20 -2.85 19.45 7.43
C PHE A 20 -2.62 20.53 8.48
N LYS A 21 -3.19 20.33 9.67
CA LYS A 21 -2.95 21.20 10.81
C LYS A 21 -1.45 21.45 11.01
N ASN A 22 -1.04 22.71 10.92
CA ASN A 22 0.34 23.13 11.06
C ASN A 22 0.46 24.31 12.05
N HIS A 23 1.42 24.18 12.96
CA HIS A 23 1.76 25.19 13.97
C HIS A 23 3.07 25.92 13.68
N ILE A 24 3.90 25.41 12.76
CA ILE A 24 5.24 25.90 12.44
C ILE A 24 5.26 26.38 10.98
N GLU A 25 6.08 27.39 10.66
CA GLU A 25 6.32 27.82 9.26
C GLU A 25 5.06 28.16 8.45
N LYS A 26 4.04 28.67 9.14
CA LYS A 26 2.74 29.01 8.54
C LYS A 26 2.88 30.04 7.41
N ASP A 27 3.87 30.94 7.46
CA ASP A 27 4.12 31.91 6.39
C ASP A 27 4.54 31.23 5.08
N ILE A 28 5.45 30.27 5.16
CA ILE A 28 5.89 29.48 4.00
C ILE A 28 4.71 28.66 3.44
N MET A 29 3.90 28.07 4.32
CA MET A 29 2.74 27.30 3.90
C MET A 29 1.65 28.17 3.26
N CYS A 30 1.43 29.38 3.76
CA CYS A 30 0.53 30.34 3.13
C CYS A 30 1.00 30.69 1.71
N GLU A 31 2.29 30.92 1.51
CA GLU A 31 2.85 31.18 0.18
C GLU A 31 2.69 29.97 -0.77
N LEU A 32 2.98 28.76 -0.27
CA LEU A 32 2.82 27.53 -1.07
C LEU A 32 1.35 27.26 -1.45
N LEU A 33 0.41 27.59 -0.57
CA LEU A 33 -1.02 27.38 -0.80
C LEU A 33 -1.71 28.54 -1.53
N ASN A 34 -1.02 29.64 -1.82
CA ASN A 34 -1.62 30.92 -2.26
C ASN A 34 -2.73 31.40 -1.30
N LEU A 35 -2.51 31.26 0.01
CA LEU A 35 -3.40 31.82 1.03
C LEU A 35 -2.92 33.19 1.46
N ASP A 36 -3.87 34.11 1.65
CA ASP A 36 -3.59 35.42 2.25
C ASP A 36 -3.01 35.24 3.66
N LEU A 37 -2.06 36.10 4.04
CA LEU A 37 -1.43 36.07 5.37
C LEU A 37 -2.45 36.28 6.51
N GLU A 38 -3.57 36.95 6.23
CA GLU A 38 -4.68 37.11 7.18
C GLU A 38 -5.38 35.79 7.51
N LYS A 39 -5.38 34.85 6.54
CA LYS A 39 -5.99 33.52 6.63
C LYS A 39 -5.04 32.48 7.23
N LYS A 40 -3.85 32.88 7.68
CA LYS A 40 -2.84 32.02 8.32
C LYS A 40 -3.36 31.22 9.51
N ASN A 41 -4.36 31.75 10.22
CA ASN A 41 -4.98 31.08 11.35
C ASN A 41 -5.73 29.80 10.94
N TYR A 42 -6.20 29.70 9.69
CA TYR A 42 -6.85 28.50 9.18
C TYR A 42 -5.96 27.27 9.30
N LEU A 43 -4.65 27.42 9.07
CA LEU A 43 -3.69 26.31 9.18
C LEU A 43 -3.60 25.73 10.61
N SER A 44 -3.94 26.50 11.64
CA SER A 44 -3.85 26.07 13.03
C SER A 44 -5.15 25.56 13.63
N ILE A 45 -6.29 25.91 13.02
CA ILE A 45 -7.61 25.47 13.47
C ILE A 45 -8.13 24.24 12.70
N LEU A 46 -7.39 23.76 11.69
CA LEU A 46 -7.76 22.55 10.95
C LEU A 46 -8.00 21.38 11.90
N GLU A 47 -9.16 20.74 11.73
CA GLU A 47 -9.57 19.55 12.45
C GLU A 47 -8.95 18.28 11.85
N GLU A 48 -8.93 17.21 12.63
CA GLU A 48 -8.47 15.90 12.14
C GLU A 48 -9.36 15.42 11.00
N GLY A 49 -8.76 14.80 9.98
CA GLY A 49 -9.48 14.37 8.78
C GLY A 49 -9.75 15.49 7.77
N TYR A 50 -9.35 16.74 8.05
CA TYR A 50 -9.44 17.84 7.09
C TYR A 50 -8.06 18.33 6.67
N CYS A 51 -7.93 18.73 5.40
CA CYS A 51 -6.73 19.38 4.88
C CYS A 51 -7.09 20.52 3.92
N ILE A 52 -6.18 21.48 3.77
CA ILE A 52 -6.28 22.48 2.71
C ILE A 52 -5.45 21.99 1.54
N ILE A 53 -6.06 21.98 0.36
CA ILE A 53 -5.43 21.56 -0.87
C ILE A 53 -5.42 22.69 -1.89
N ARG A 54 -4.28 22.86 -2.53
CA ARG A 54 -4.08 23.68 -3.71
C ARG A 54 -3.75 22.76 -4.87
N VAL A 55 -4.43 22.96 -6.00
CA VAL A 55 -4.14 22.30 -7.27
C VAL A 55 -3.84 23.40 -8.28
N ASN A 56 -2.79 23.27 -9.10
CA ASN A 56 -2.38 24.36 -10.02
C ASN A 56 -3.47 24.75 -11.04
N SER A 57 -4.37 23.83 -11.39
CA SER A 57 -5.50 24.11 -12.29
C SER A 57 -6.64 24.90 -11.65
N ILE A 58 -6.63 25.06 -10.32
CA ILE A 58 -7.67 25.76 -9.56
C ILE A 58 -7.05 26.97 -8.88
N LYS A 59 -7.63 28.15 -9.11
CA LYS A 59 -7.08 29.42 -8.63
C LYS A 59 -7.02 29.50 -7.11
N GLU A 60 -8.05 29.00 -6.44
CA GLU A 60 -8.22 29.13 -5.00
C GLU A 60 -8.06 27.78 -4.30
N PRO A 61 -7.31 27.73 -3.17
CA PRO A 61 -7.24 26.53 -2.36
C PRO A 61 -8.60 26.26 -1.69
N PHE A 62 -8.90 24.99 -1.45
CA PHE A 62 -10.16 24.58 -0.84
C PHE A 62 -9.93 23.55 0.27
N LEU A 63 -10.93 23.42 1.14
CA LEU A 63 -10.92 22.46 2.24
C LEU A 63 -11.36 21.08 1.71
N LEU A 64 -10.56 20.06 1.98
CA LEU A 64 -10.84 18.67 1.61
C LEU A 64 -11.03 17.83 2.87
N GLY A 65 -12.18 17.17 2.97
CA GLY A 65 -12.45 16.15 3.99
C GLY A 65 -11.96 14.78 3.52
N ILE A 66 -11.13 14.14 4.33
CA ILE A 66 -10.56 12.82 4.06
C ILE A 66 -11.34 11.78 4.88
N PRO A 67 -12.02 10.82 4.21
CA PRO A 67 -12.76 9.79 4.93
C PRO A 67 -11.79 8.86 5.66
N TYR A 68 -12.10 8.54 6.92
CA TYR A 68 -11.38 7.53 7.67
C TYR A 68 -11.74 6.14 7.16
N ILE A 69 -10.76 5.43 6.57
CA ILE A 69 -10.92 4.07 6.08
C ILE A 69 -10.22 3.12 7.07
N LYS A 70 -11.01 2.44 7.91
CA LYS A 70 -10.48 1.40 8.80
C LYS A 70 -9.94 0.24 7.97
N ARG A 71 -8.63 0.03 8.04
CA ARG A 71 -7.97 -1.15 7.44
C ARG A 71 -7.70 -2.17 8.53
N ASN A 72 -8.02 -3.43 8.25
CA ASN A 72 -7.57 -4.52 9.10
C ASN A 72 -6.06 -4.66 8.93
N SER A 73 -5.33 -4.79 10.04
CA SER A 73 -3.91 -5.15 9.98
C SER A 73 -3.76 -6.48 9.24
N ILE A 74 -2.71 -6.59 8.45
CA ILE A 74 -2.38 -7.86 7.80
C ILE A 74 -1.89 -8.79 8.92
N THR A 75 -2.62 -9.87 9.17
CA THR A 75 -2.20 -10.87 10.16
C THR A 75 -1.02 -11.68 9.65
N VAL A 76 -0.19 -12.22 10.53
CA VAL A 76 0.92 -13.11 10.13
C VAL A 76 0.40 -14.32 9.33
N SER A 77 -0.77 -14.82 9.72
CA SER A 77 -1.48 -15.88 9.00
C SER A 77 -1.80 -15.51 7.55
N ASP A 78 -2.23 -14.27 7.29
CA ASP A 78 -2.49 -13.78 5.93
C ASP A 78 -1.20 -13.68 5.11
N ILE A 79 -0.09 -13.26 5.74
CA ILE A 79 1.23 -13.22 5.10
C ILE A 79 1.67 -14.62 4.70
N ILE A 80 1.59 -15.58 5.62
CA ILE A 80 1.97 -16.99 5.35
C ILE A 80 1.12 -17.56 4.22
N LYS A 81 -0.20 -17.34 4.26
CA LYS A 81 -1.13 -17.83 3.23
C LYS A 81 -0.82 -17.23 1.86
N LYS A 82 -0.54 -15.92 1.78
CA LYS A 82 -0.14 -15.25 0.52
C LYS A 82 1.20 -15.76 0.00
N ASN A 83 2.20 -15.92 0.88
CA ASN A 83 3.50 -16.44 0.49
C ASN A 83 3.41 -17.87 -0.07
N GLN A 84 2.61 -18.74 0.56
CA GLN A 84 2.36 -20.08 0.05
C GLN A 84 1.67 -20.05 -1.33
N LEU A 85 0.75 -19.13 -1.55
CA LEU A 85 0.06 -18.97 -2.83
C LEU A 85 1.01 -18.51 -3.93
N ILE A 86 1.87 -17.53 -3.64
CA ILE A 86 2.91 -17.04 -4.57
C ILE A 86 3.86 -18.18 -4.95
N LEU A 87 4.32 -18.97 -3.98
CA LEU A 87 5.21 -20.11 -4.21
C LEU A 87 4.55 -21.23 -5.04
N ARG A 88 3.25 -21.49 -4.85
CA ARG A 88 2.51 -22.46 -5.67
C ARG A 88 2.34 -21.97 -7.10
N ASN A 89 2.09 -20.68 -7.29
CA ASN A 89 1.92 -20.12 -8.63
C ASN A 89 3.24 -20.11 -9.41
N SER A 90 4.37 -19.82 -8.77
CA SER A 90 5.68 -19.90 -9.43
C SER A 90 6.04 -21.34 -9.83
N GLN A 91 5.69 -22.34 -9.01
CA GLN A 91 5.86 -23.75 -9.35
C GLN A 91 4.97 -24.18 -10.53
N LYS A 92 3.72 -23.70 -10.58
CA LYS A 92 2.83 -23.99 -11.72
C LYS A 92 3.34 -23.39 -13.03
N VAL A 93 3.84 -22.15 -12.99
CA VAL A 93 4.45 -21.50 -14.17
C VAL A 93 5.69 -22.26 -14.63
N ALA A 94 6.58 -22.65 -13.70
CA ALA A 94 7.74 -23.48 -14.03
C ALA A 94 7.36 -24.84 -14.63
N ASN A 95 6.31 -25.48 -14.11
CA ASN A 95 5.84 -26.77 -14.63
C ASN A 95 5.20 -26.64 -16.03
N LEU A 96 4.47 -25.56 -16.30
CA LEU A 96 3.92 -25.25 -17.63
C LEU A 96 5.02 -24.98 -18.67
N GLU A 97 6.10 -24.28 -18.28
CA GLU A 97 7.27 -24.10 -19.13
C GLU A 97 8.00 -25.41 -19.42
N ILE A 98 8.06 -26.32 -18.44
CA ILE A 98 8.62 -27.66 -18.62
C ILE A 98 7.77 -28.48 -19.60
N GLU A 99 6.44 -28.52 -19.44
CA GLU A 99 5.53 -29.25 -20.32
C GLU A 99 5.53 -28.73 -21.77
N THR A 100 5.50 -27.41 -21.97
CA THR A 100 5.61 -26.82 -23.31
C THR A 100 6.96 -27.12 -23.98
N SER A 101 8.05 -27.21 -23.20
CA SER A 101 9.35 -27.64 -23.72
C SER A 101 9.45 -29.14 -24.05
N HIS A 102 8.60 -29.98 -23.46
CA HIS A 102 8.55 -31.42 -23.74
C HIS A 102 7.72 -31.74 -24.99
N ILE A 103 6.64 -31.00 -25.22
CA ILE A 103 5.83 -31.13 -26.45
C ILE A 103 6.64 -30.66 -27.67
N SER A 104 7.39 -29.56 -27.57
CA SER A 104 8.26 -29.10 -28.69
C SER A 104 9.43 -30.04 -29.00
N LYS A 105 9.91 -30.82 -28.01
CA LYS A 105 10.96 -31.83 -28.20
C LYS A 105 10.46 -33.16 -28.77
N MET A 106 9.15 -33.44 -28.71
CA MET A 106 8.58 -34.60 -29.42
C MET A 106 8.44 -34.36 -30.93
N VAL A 107 8.46 -33.11 -31.38
CA VAL A 107 8.42 -32.75 -32.81
C VAL A 107 9.82 -32.72 -33.46
N ASN A 108 10.89 -32.55 -32.67
CA ASN A 108 12.27 -32.48 -33.17
C ASN A 108 13.14 -33.62 -32.60
N LYS A 109 12.91 -34.85 -33.06
CA LYS A 109 13.68 -36.04 -32.66
C LYS A 109 14.86 -36.38 -33.58
N SER A 110 15.43 -35.39 -34.26
CA SER A 110 16.72 -35.53 -34.95
C SER A 110 17.67 -34.45 -34.42
N SER A 111 18.85 -34.90 -33.96
CA SER A 111 19.99 -34.11 -33.47
C SER A 111 19.96 -33.60 -32.02
N PHE A 112 21.13 -33.56 -31.38
CA PHE A 112 21.44 -33.15 -29.99
C PHE A 112 21.41 -34.20 -28.87
N LYS A 113 22.21 -35.25 -29.06
CA LYS A 113 23.02 -35.80 -27.96
C LYS A 113 24.23 -34.87 -27.80
N ASN A 114 24.42 -34.21 -26.63
CA ASN A 114 25.73 -34.00 -25.98
C ASN A 114 25.81 -32.93 -24.86
N ASN A 115 24.78 -32.12 -24.54
CA ASN A 115 24.98 -31.01 -23.58
C ASN A 115 24.34 -31.15 -22.18
N LYS A 116 23.88 -32.34 -21.76
CA LYS A 116 23.16 -32.52 -20.47
C LYS A 116 24.01 -32.62 -19.20
N LYS A 117 25.35 -32.56 -19.28
CA LYS A 117 26.23 -32.79 -18.11
C LYS A 117 26.54 -31.56 -17.25
N LEU A 118 26.18 -30.33 -17.67
CA LEU A 118 26.60 -29.11 -16.97
C LEU A 118 25.58 -28.50 -16.00
N ILE A 119 24.29 -28.83 -16.11
CA ILE A 119 23.23 -28.17 -15.29
C ILE A 119 23.00 -28.88 -13.93
N LEU A 120 23.39 -30.15 -13.79
CA LEU A 120 23.10 -30.94 -12.57
C LEU A 120 23.99 -30.61 -11.37
N LYS A 121 25.06 -29.82 -11.52
CA LYS A 121 25.99 -29.49 -10.42
C LYS A 121 25.55 -28.29 -9.57
N TYR A 122 24.70 -27.40 -10.09
CA TYR A 122 24.32 -26.18 -9.36
C TYR A 122 23.11 -26.34 -8.43
N VAL A 123 22.30 -27.39 -8.61
CA VAL A 123 21.07 -27.58 -7.81
C VAL A 123 21.35 -28.26 -6.47
N ASN A 124 22.44 -29.03 -6.33
CA ASN A 124 22.72 -29.81 -5.12
C ASN A 124 23.39 -29.05 -3.97
N ASN A 125 23.75 -27.76 -4.14
CA ASN A 125 24.39 -26.97 -3.09
C ASN A 125 23.44 -26.05 -2.31
N CYS A 126 22.15 -26.02 -2.62
CA CYS A 126 21.15 -25.33 -1.80
C CYS A 126 20.52 -26.29 -0.79
N GLN A 127 21.27 -26.63 0.27
CA GLN A 127 20.63 -27.27 1.43
C GLN A 127 19.71 -26.26 2.12
N PRO A 128 18.41 -26.54 2.30
CA PRO A 128 17.57 -25.71 3.14
C PRO A 128 18.05 -25.84 4.59
N SER A 129 18.56 -24.74 5.16
CA SER A 129 18.94 -24.70 6.57
C SER A 129 17.73 -25.09 7.43
N LYS A 130 17.93 -26.03 8.35
CA LYS A 130 16.89 -26.64 9.21
C LYS A 130 16.33 -25.69 10.28
N ASN A 131 16.50 -24.38 10.15
CA ASN A 131 16.13 -23.37 11.15
C ASN A 131 14.77 -22.69 10.92
N LYS A 132 13.83 -23.34 10.21
CA LYS A 132 12.52 -22.74 9.91
C LYS A 132 11.57 -22.64 11.12
N ASN A 133 11.81 -23.39 12.19
CA ASN A 133 10.83 -23.50 13.28
C ASN A 133 11.06 -22.49 14.42
N HIS A 134 12.26 -21.93 14.58
CA HIS A 134 12.55 -21.01 15.68
C HIS A 134 12.00 -19.61 15.41
N LEU A 135 12.21 -19.10 14.19
CA LEU A 135 11.82 -17.73 13.81
C LEU A 135 10.29 -17.54 13.77
N SER A 136 9.53 -18.59 13.45
CA SER A 136 8.06 -18.52 13.47
C SER A 136 7.48 -18.50 14.87
N LEU A 137 8.14 -19.13 15.86
CA LEU A 137 7.66 -19.15 17.25
C LEU A 137 7.91 -17.82 17.98
N GLU A 138 8.97 -17.10 17.63
CA GLU A 138 9.26 -15.77 18.17
C GLU A 138 8.23 -14.73 17.71
N LEU A 139 7.90 -14.71 16.41
CA LEU A 139 6.88 -13.82 15.84
C LEU A 139 5.46 -14.09 16.38
N ILE A 140 5.15 -15.36 16.70
CA ILE A 140 3.85 -15.72 17.30
C ILE A 140 3.76 -15.24 18.76
N LYS A 141 4.88 -15.16 19.49
CA LYS A 141 4.88 -14.69 20.89
C LYS A 141 4.67 -13.18 20.98
N GLU A 142 5.27 -12.40 20.09
CA GLU A 142 5.03 -10.95 20.01
C GLU A 142 3.56 -10.64 19.67
N GLU A 143 2.92 -11.43 18.80
CA GLU A 143 1.51 -11.26 18.42
C GLU A 143 0.54 -11.54 19.59
N ILE A 144 0.90 -12.44 20.52
CA ILE A 144 0.11 -12.71 21.73
C ILE A 144 0.21 -11.55 22.72
N GLU A 145 1.38 -10.94 22.88
CA GLU A 145 1.58 -9.79 23.78
C GLU A 145 0.80 -8.55 23.32
N ASP A 146 0.75 -8.27 22.01
CA ASP A 146 -0.01 -7.16 21.44
C ASP A 146 -1.53 -7.35 21.53
N SER A 147 -2.01 -8.61 21.45
CA SER A 147 -3.43 -8.94 21.51
C SER A 147 -4.05 -8.70 22.90
N HIS A 148 -3.26 -8.80 23.97
CA HIS A 148 -3.73 -8.56 25.35
C HIS A 148 -4.00 -7.08 25.66
N LEU A 149 -3.46 -6.15 24.86
CA LEU A 149 -3.69 -4.70 25.02
C LEU A 149 -4.98 -4.21 24.33
N GLN A 150 -5.56 -4.98 23.41
CA GLN A 150 -6.73 -4.54 22.61
C GLN A 150 -8.09 -5.07 23.11
N ASN A 151 -8.12 -5.88 24.16
CA ASN A 151 -9.31 -6.64 24.55
C ASN A 151 -10.41 -5.85 25.30
N ASN A 152 -10.42 -4.51 25.19
CA ASN A 152 -11.34 -3.65 25.93
C ASN A 152 -12.29 -2.78 25.08
N ASN A 153 -12.46 -3.00 23.77
CA ASN A 153 -13.44 -2.21 23.01
C ASN A 153 -14.27 -3.03 21.99
N ASN A 154 -15.51 -3.28 22.39
CA ASN A 154 -16.76 -3.44 21.63
C ASN A 154 -16.70 -4.10 20.24
N ALA A 155 -17.27 -5.31 20.17
CA ALA A 155 -17.62 -6.01 18.95
C ALA A 155 -18.58 -5.20 18.08
N ILE A 156 -18.10 -4.74 16.92
CA ILE A 156 -18.90 -4.09 15.88
C ILE A 156 -19.71 -5.18 15.15
N SER A 157 -21.03 -4.99 15.08
CA SER A 157 -21.96 -5.98 14.53
C SER A 157 -21.99 -5.92 12.99
N LYS A 158 -22.23 -7.06 12.34
CA LYS A 158 -22.33 -7.21 10.87
C LYS A 158 -23.30 -6.21 10.20
N ASN A 159 -24.28 -5.67 10.93
CA ASN A 159 -25.26 -4.72 10.40
C ASN A 159 -24.65 -3.38 9.95
N ASP A 160 -23.45 -3.03 10.42
CA ASP A 160 -22.83 -1.74 10.07
C ASP A 160 -22.22 -1.75 8.66
N TYR A 161 -21.84 -2.93 8.14
CA TYR A 161 -21.33 -3.07 6.78
C TYR A 161 -22.43 -2.96 5.72
N GLU A 162 -23.62 -3.52 5.99
CA GLU A 162 -24.75 -3.44 5.05
C GLU A 162 -25.22 -1.99 4.86
N LYS A 163 -25.15 -1.16 5.91
CA LYS A 163 -25.48 0.28 5.81
C LYS A 163 -24.49 1.05 4.95
N PHE A 164 -23.21 0.66 4.95
CA PHE A 164 -22.19 1.31 4.15
C PHE A 164 -22.37 1.05 2.65
N ASP A 165 -22.64 -0.20 2.27
CA ASP A 165 -22.86 -0.56 0.86
C ASP A 165 -24.10 0.14 0.29
N VAL A 166 -25.17 0.28 1.08
CA VAL A 166 -26.37 1.05 0.70
C VAL A 166 -26.04 2.53 0.48
N PHE A 167 -25.20 3.13 1.33
CA PHE A 167 -24.80 4.52 1.19
C PHE A 167 -23.95 4.78 -0.07
N ILE A 168 -22.99 3.90 -0.37
CA ILE A 168 -22.15 4.00 -1.56
C ILE A 168 -22.98 3.88 -2.83
N ASN A 169 -23.90 2.92 -2.89
CA ASN A 169 -24.77 2.75 -4.06
C ASN A 169 -25.71 3.94 -4.29
N LYS A 170 -26.14 4.60 -3.21
CA LYS A 170 -26.94 5.83 -3.28
C LYS A 170 -26.14 6.98 -3.89
N LEU A 171 -24.89 7.18 -3.48
CA LEU A 171 -24.03 8.22 -4.04
C LEU A 171 -23.80 8.06 -5.54
N TYR A 172 -23.57 6.83 -6.00
CA TYR A 172 -23.42 6.55 -7.44
C TYR A 172 -24.70 6.84 -8.23
N SER A 173 -25.85 6.44 -7.68
CA SER A 173 -27.16 6.69 -8.31
C SER A 173 -27.48 8.18 -8.43
N ASP A 174 -27.10 8.97 -7.42
CA ASP A 174 -27.33 10.43 -7.43
C ASP A 174 -26.38 11.16 -8.38
N GLN A 175 -25.19 10.61 -8.66
CA GLN A 175 -24.28 11.13 -9.68
C GLN A 175 -24.74 10.82 -11.11
N GLU A 176 -25.34 9.66 -11.35
CA GLU A 176 -25.88 9.30 -12.68
C GLU A 176 -27.13 10.13 -13.05
N LYS A 177 -27.95 10.51 -12.07
CA LYS A 177 -29.14 11.36 -12.30
C LYS A 177 -28.82 12.82 -12.64
N ASN A 178 -27.62 13.28 -12.28
CA ASN A 178 -27.16 14.65 -12.52
C ASN A 178 -26.29 14.80 -13.78
N LYS A 179 -26.21 13.74 -14.60
CA LYS A 179 -25.60 13.72 -15.93
C LYS A 179 -26.67 13.79 -17.01
#